data_AF-A0A1H1USR4-F1
#
_entry.id   AF-A0A1H1USR4-F1
#
_cell.length_a   1.000
_cell.length_b   1.000
_cell.length_c   1.000
_cell.angle_alpha   90.00
_cell.angle_beta   90.00
_cell.angle_gamma   90.00
#
_symmetry.space_group_name_H-M   'P 1'
#
loop_
_entity.id
_entity.type
_entity.pdbx_description
1 polymer ?
#
loop_
_entity_poly.entity_id
_entity_poly.type
_entity_poly.pdbx_seq_one_letter_code
_entity_poly.pdbx_strand_id
1 'polypeptide(L)'
;MPREGSRRSRRWPAFAGRPKIAQTMFGSIKTFISALVEHERQAPAVSKLQLVTAALLTRVATVQNEMSQARRAKLHAVLSSYFDLDDPATARLLEESAAVDRTAVDLYHFTRQLNQLLNDEGRRRLVRMMWEVVYADGRVTELEDNIIWRVSDLLGVTTRQRVELRRQIAPDRAVLSTGLAGRHF
;
A
#
# COMPACT_ATOMS: atom_id res chain seq x y z
N MET A 1 -57.79 -54.44 47.93
CA MET A 1 -56.73 -55.11 47.15
C MET A 1 -57.30 -56.47 46.72
N PRO A 2 -57.30 -56.87 45.42
CA PRO A 2 -56.13 -56.79 44.53
C PRO A 2 -56.38 -56.57 43.00
N ARG A 3 -55.26 -56.47 42.27
CA ARG A 3 -54.97 -56.78 40.84
C ARG A 3 -55.23 -55.77 39.69
N GLU A 4 -54.14 -55.07 39.38
CA GLU A 4 -53.44 -54.95 38.08
C GLU A 4 -54.02 -55.66 36.84
N GLY A 5 -54.10 -54.91 35.72
CA GLY A 5 -54.54 -55.38 34.41
C GLY A 5 -54.05 -54.49 33.26
N SER A 6 -53.05 -54.99 32.55
CA SER A 6 -52.22 -54.39 31.49
C SER A 6 -52.92 -54.13 30.13
N ARG A 7 -52.48 -53.04 29.47
CA ARG A 7 -52.36 -52.76 28.01
C ARG A 7 -53.60 -52.71 27.11
N ARG A 8 -53.83 -51.54 26.50
CA ARG A 8 -54.06 -51.42 25.04
C ARG A 8 -53.39 -50.17 24.44
N SER A 9 -52.88 -50.40 23.24
CA SER A 9 -52.11 -49.57 22.33
C SER A 9 -52.72 -48.21 21.98
N ARG A 10 -51.92 -47.14 22.02
CA ARG A 10 -52.13 -45.96 21.18
C ARG A 10 -50.98 -45.81 20.20
N ARG A 11 -51.34 -45.93 18.93
CA ARG A 11 -50.51 -45.79 17.73
C ARG A 11 -50.29 -44.29 17.51
N TRP A 12 -49.04 -43.83 17.48
CA TRP A 12 -48.68 -42.50 16.98
C TRP A 12 -48.20 -42.61 15.53
N PRO A 13 -48.54 -41.67 14.63
CA PRO A 13 -48.13 -41.71 13.24
C PRO A 13 -46.68 -41.26 13.06
N ALA A 14 -46.04 -41.78 12.01
CA ALA A 14 -44.74 -41.33 11.56
C ALA A 14 -44.80 -39.88 11.07
N PHE A 15 -44.02 -38.99 11.69
CA PHE A 15 -43.64 -37.66 11.17
C PHE A 15 -42.11 -37.63 11.18
N ALA A 16 -41.46 -37.66 10.02
CA ALA A 16 -41.19 -36.54 9.12
C ALA A 16 -39.72 -36.07 9.31
N GLY A 17 -39.06 -35.85 8.17
CA GLY A 17 -37.61 -35.80 8.04
C GLY A 17 -36.91 -34.71 8.85
N ARG A 18 -35.68 -35.03 9.28
CA ARG A 18 -34.73 -34.04 9.79
C ARG A 18 -34.33 -33.09 8.65
N PRO A 19 -34.39 -31.75 8.83
CA PRO A 19 -33.95 -30.82 7.80
C PRO A 19 -32.42 -30.89 7.63
N LYS A 20 -31.97 -31.21 6.41
CA LYS A 20 -30.56 -31.22 5.97
C LYS A 20 -29.95 -29.81 5.77
N ILE A 21 -30.48 -28.77 6.42
CA ILE A 21 -30.13 -27.38 6.08
C ILE A 21 -28.77 -26.95 6.68
N ALA A 22 -28.32 -27.59 7.77
CA ALA A 22 -27.06 -27.22 8.44
C ALA A 22 -25.78 -27.69 7.72
N GLN A 23 -25.86 -28.68 6.81
CA GLN A 23 -24.67 -29.22 6.14
C GLN A 23 -24.25 -28.42 4.90
N THR A 24 -25.15 -27.64 4.31
CA THR A 24 -24.88 -26.86 3.09
C THR A 24 -24.11 -25.57 3.38
N MET A 25 -24.43 -24.87 4.48
CA MET A 25 -23.82 -23.57 4.81
C MET A 25 -22.33 -23.67 5.19
N PHE A 26 -21.94 -24.74 5.89
CA PHE A 26 -20.53 -24.96 6.27
C PHE A 26 -19.68 -25.37 5.06
N GLY A 27 -20.27 -26.09 4.09
CA GLY A 27 -19.62 -26.42 2.82
C GLY A 27 -19.31 -25.18 1.99
N SER A 28 -20.27 -24.25 1.89
CA SER A 28 -20.09 -22.98 1.16
C SER A 28 -19.00 -22.09 1.77
N ILE A 29 -18.91 -22.02 3.10
CA ILE A 29 -17.83 -21.29 3.78
C ILE A 29 -16.48 -21.95 3.48
N LYS A 30 -16.38 -23.27 3.52
CA LYS A 30 -15.13 -23.98 3.22
C LYS A 30 -14.71 -23.80 1.77
N THR A 31 -15.65 -23.85 0.81
CA THR A 31 -15.39 -23.59 -0.60
C THR A 31 -15.00 -22.12 -0.83
N PHE A 32 -15.64 -21.17 -0.15
CA PHE A 32 -15.31 -19.76 -0.24
C PHE A 32 -13.93 -19.46 0.35
N ILE A 33 -13.61 -20.00 1.53
CA ILE A 33 -12.27 -19.87 2.14
C ILE A 33 -11.22 -20.56 1.29
N SER A 34 -11.48 -21.76 0.75
CA SER A 34 -10.54 -22.43 -0.16
C SER A 34 -10.34 -21.66 -1.46
N ALA A 35 -11.40 -21.08 -2.05
CA ALA A 35 -11.28 -20.23 -3.22
C ALA A 35 -10.51 -18.94 -2.93
N LEU A 36 -10.72 -18.34 -1.75
CA LEU A 36 -9.99 -17.15 -1.30
C LEU A 36 -8.50 -17.45 -1.09
N VAL A 37 -8.18 -18.57 -0.44
CA VAL A 37 -6.80 -19.03 -0.23
C VAL A 37 -6.12 -19.40 -1.55
N GLU A 38 -6.84 -20.00 -2.50
CA GLU A 38 -6.30 -20.31 -3.83
C GLU A 38 -6.06 -19.03 -4.65
N HIS A 39 -6.92 -18.03 -4.52
CA HIS A 39 -6.76 -16.72 -5.16
C HIS A 39 -5.58 -15.93 -4.56
N GLU A 40 -5.40 -15.96 -3.23
CA GLU A 40 -4.22 -15.36 -2.57
C GLU A 40 -2.90 -16.05 -2.95
N ARG A 41 -2.93 -17.37 -3.19
CA ARG A 41 -1.77 -18.16 -3.64
C ARG A 41 -1.37 -17.89 -5.10
N GLN A 42 -2.31 -17.43 -5.92
CA GLN A 42 -2.08 -17.12 -7.35
C GLN A 42 -1.60 -15.70 -7.58
N ALA A 43 -1.94 -14.75 -6.69
CA ALA A 43 -1.40 -13.41 -6.78
C ALA A 43 0.11 -13.43 -6.46
N PRO A 44 0.97 -12.83 -7.32
CA PRO A 44 2.41 -12.83 -7.10
C PRO A 44 2.74 -12.20 -5.74
N ALA A 45 3.56 -12.89 -4.96
CA ALA A 45 3.99 -12.41 -3.65
C ALA A 45 4.73 -11.07 -3.80
N VAL A 46 4.39 -10.10 -2.96
CA VAL A 46 5.04 -8.80 -2.97
C VAL A 46 6.52 -8.98 -2.59
N SER A 47 7.42 -8.52 -3.44
CA SER A 47 8.86 -8.67 -3.22
C SER A 47 9.34 -7.76 -2.08
N LYS A 48 10.46 -8.14 -1.45
CA LYS A 48 11.11 -7.32 -0.42
C LYS A 48 11.45 -5.91 -0.92
N LEU A 49 11.91 -5.79 -2.17
CA LEU A 49 12.21 -4.48 -2.77
C LEU A 49 10.95 -3.62 -2.87
N GLN A 50 9.83 -4.19 -3.34
CA GLN A 50 8.55 -3.49 -3.42
C GLN A 50 8.10 -3.00 -2.03
N LEU A 51 8.07 -3.90 -1.03
CA LEU A 51 7.64 -3.55 0.33
C LEU A 51 8.47 -2.42 0.94
N VAL A 52 9.81 -2.54 0.91
CA VAL A 52 10.72 -1.55 1.52
C VAL A 52 10.64 -0.21 0.77
N THR A 53 10.49 -0.23 -0.55
CA THR A 53 10.34 0.97 -1.37
C THR A 53 9.03 1.70 -1.05
N ALA A 54 7.91 0.99 -1.05
CA ALA A 54 6.59 1.55 -0.75
C ALA A 54 6.50 2.09 0.68
N ALA A 55 7.08 1.38 1.65
CA ALA A 55 7.13 1.82 3.04
C ALA A 55 7.93 3.13 3.20
N LEU A 56 9.12 3.22 2.56
CA LEU A 56 9.92 4.44 2.60
C LEU A 56 9.21 5.62 1.94
N LEU A 57 8.63 5.43 0.75
CA LEU A 57 7.89 6.50 0.06
C LEU A 57 6.68 6.97 0.87
N THR A 58 5.96 6.05 1.51
CA THR A 58 4.85 6.37 2.41
C THR A 58 5.34 7.22 3.59
N ARG A 59 6.44 6.80 4.24
CA ARG A 59 7.03 7.54 5.37
C ARG A 59 7.43 8.97 4.99
N VAL A 60 8.01 9.15 3.81
CA VAL A 60 8.38 10.47 3.28
C VAL A 60 7.11 11.31 3.01
N ALA A 61 6.06 10.69 2.48
CA ALA A 61 4.79 11.36 2.16
C ALA A 61 3.94 11.74 3.38
N THR A 62 4.17 11.13 4.56
CA THR A 62 3.35 11.36 5.77
C THR A 62 4.07 12.15 6.86
N VAL A 63 5.23 12.75 6.59
CA VAL A 63 6.11 13.16 7.69
C VAL A 63 5.61 14.32 8.56
N GLN A 64 4.69 15.13 8.05
CA GLN A 64 4.18 16.31 8.76
C GLN A 64 2.69 16.24 9.08
N ASN A 65 1.94 15.50 8.27
CA ASN A 65 0.49 15.47 8.34
C ASN A 65 -0.02 14.17 7.73
N GLU A 66 -1.32 13.98 7.86
CA GLU A 66 -2.02 12.97 7.08
C GLU A 66 -1.76 13.18 5.58
N MET A 67 -1.48 12.08 4.88
CA MET A 67 -1.22 12.10 3.45
C MET A 67 -2.44 12.63 2.68
N SER A 68 -2.24 13.72 1.94
CA SER A 68 -3.28 14.32 1.10
C SER A 68 -3.75 13.35 0.01
N GLN A 69 -4.93 13.61 -0.58
CA GLN A 69 -5.42 12.81 -1.71
C GLN A 69 -4.49 12.88 -2.92
N ALA A 70 -3.93 14.06 -3.23
CA ALA A 70 -3.01 14.22 -4.36
C ALA A 70 -1.68 13.48 -4.13
N ARG A 71 -1.10 13.54 -2.91
CA ARG A 71 0.08 12.72 -2.56
C ARG A 71 -0.22 11.23 -2.61
N ARG A 72 -1.37 10.79 -2.11
CA ARG A 72 -1.81 9.38 -2.18
C ARG A 72 -1.95 8.90 -3.62
N ALA A 73 -2.63 9.67 -4.46
CA ALA A 73 -2.80 9.35 -5.88
C ALA A 73 -1.46 9.30 -6.62
N LYS A 74 -0.56 10.24 -6.30
CA LYS A 74 0.78 10.26 -6.88
C LYS A 74 1.63 9.07 -6.43
N LEU A 75 1.61 8.74 -5.14
CA LEU A 75 2.30 7.57 -4.58
C LEU A 75 1.84 6.28 -5.28
N HIS A 76 0.53 6.11 -5.43
CA HIS A 76 -0.04 4.98 -6.15
C HIS A 76 0.47 4.93 -7.61
N ALA A 77 0.34 6.03 -8.36
CA ALA A 77 0.77 6.09 -9.76
C ALA A 77 2.26 5.79 -9.94
N VAL A 78 3.11 6.33 -9.05
CA VAL A 78 4.56 6.12 -9.09
C VAL A 78 4.91 4.66 -8.80
N LEU A 79 4.29 4.04 -7.80
CA LEU A 79 4.53 2.63 -7.48
C LEU A 79 4.03 1.69 -8.59
N SER A 80 2.82 1.94 -9.10
CA SER A 80 2.25 1.20 -10.23
C SER A 80 3.18 1.25 -11.43
N SER A 81 3.61 2.44 -11.84
CA SER A 81 4.50 2.60 -12.99
C SER A 81 5.90 2.02 -12.76
N TYR A 82 6.46 2.16 -11.55
CA TYR A 82 7.83 1.70 -11.28
C TYR A 82 7.95 0.18 -11.22
N PHE A 83 6.90 -0.50 -10.75
CA PHE A 83 6.88 -1.96 -10.58
C PHE A 83 6.02 -2.69 -11.60
N ASP A 84 5.45 -1.98 -12.58
CA ASP A 84 4.53 -2.52 -13.59
C ASP A 84 3.35 -3.28 -12.95
N LEU A 85 2.68 -2.60 -12.01
CA LEU A 85 1.56 -3.16 -11.24
C LEU A 85 0.23 -2.55 -11.68
N ASP A 86 -0.81 -3.37 -11.69
CA ASP A 86 -2.20 -2.91 -11.82
C ASP A 86 -2.71 -2.28 -10.51
N ASP A 87 -3.92 -1.71 -10.55
CA ASP A 87 -4.52 -1.04 -9.40
C ASP A 87 -4.68 -1.97 -8.18
N PRO A 88 -5.22 -3.21 -8.32
CA PRO A 88 -5.31 -4.15 -7.20
C PRO A 88 -3.95 -4.51 -6.59
N ALA A 89 -2.93 -4.81 -7.41
CA ALA A 89 -1.61 -5.15 -6.89
C ALA A 89 -0.92 -3.97 -6.23
N THR A 90 -1.12 -2.76 -6.75
CA THR A 90 -0.58 -1.52 -6.16
C THR A 90 -1.25 -1.22 -4.82
N ALA A 91 -2.58 -1.38 -4.72
CA ALA A 91 -3.31 -1.23 -3.46
C ALA A 91 -2.84 -2.24 -2.41
N ARG A 92 -2.68 -3.51 -2.80
CA ARG A 92 -2.15 -4.56 -1.94
C ARG A 92 -0.74 -4.24 -1.44
N LEU A 93 0.14 -3.78 -2.33
CA LEU A 93 1.49 -3.33 -1.96
C LEU A 93 1.44 -2.22 -0.91
N LEU A 94 0.57 -1.22 -1.08
CA LEU A 94 0.42 -0.14 -0.13
C LEU A 94 -0.06 -0.65 1.24
N GLU A 95 -1.03 -1.54 1.27
CA GLU A 95 -1.53 -2.16 2.52
C GLU A 95 -0.44 -2.98 3.24
N GLU A 96 0.27 -3.85 2.52
CA GLU A 96 1.32 -4.68 3.11
C GLU A 96 2.51 -3.82 3.57
N SER A 97 2.88 -2.78 2.81
CA SER A 97 3.97 -1.87 3.17
C SER A 97 3.66 -1.03 4.42
N ALA A 98 2.38 -0.76 4.71
CA ALA A 98 1.98 -0.06 5.92
C ALA A 98 2.30 -0.87 7.19
N ALA A 99 2.29 -2.21 7.10
CA ALA A 99 2.75 -3.06 8.21
C ALA A 99 4.27 -2.94 8.41
N VAL A 100 5.04 -2.92 7.32
CA VAL A 100 6.49 -2.72 7.37
C VAL A 100 6.84 -1.36 7.97
N ASP A 101 6.14 -0.30 7.55
CA ASP A 101 6.36 1.06 8.07
C ASP A 101 6.13 1.17 9.58
N ARG A 102 5.10 0.49 10.12
CA ARG A 102 4.85 0.44 11.57
C ARG A 102 5.95 -0.26 12.37
N THR A 103 6.66 -1.21 11.76
CA THR A 103 7.73 -1.97 12.41
C THR A 103 9.11 -1.36 12.22
N ALA A 104 9.28 -0.44 11.27
CA ALA A 104 10.55 0.19 10.98
C ALA A 104 10.94 1.18 12.08
N VAL A 105 12.14 1.00 12.63
CA VAL A 105 12.66 1.84 13.71
C VAL A 105 13.04 3.24 13.20
N ASP A 106 13.58 3.35 11.98
CA ASP A 106 14.02 4.60 11.38
C ASP A 106 14.26 4.53 9.85
N LEU A 107 14.68 5.65 9.27
CA LEU A 107 15.09 5.75 7.86
C LEU A 107 16.31 4.88 7.52
N TYR A 108 17.22 4.66 8.47
CA TYR A 108 18.44 3.89 8.24
C TYR A 108 18.12 2.42 7.96
N HIS A 109 17.11 1.86 8.62
CA HIS A 109 16.64 0.51 8.36
C HIS A 109 16.17 0.32 6.91
N PHE A 110 15.45 1.30 6.34
CA PHE A 110 15.03 1.27 4.94
C PHE A 110 16.22 1.42 3.99
N THR A 111 17.04 2.45 4.19
CA THR A 111 18.13 2.77 3.26
C THR A 111 19.21 1.70 3.24
N ARG A 112 19.51 1.05 4.37
CA ARG A 112 20.43 -0.09 4.41
C ARG A 112 19.94 -1.25 3.53
N GLN A 113 18.66 -1.59 3.61
CA GLN A 113 18.08 -2.65 2.78
C GLN A 113 18.07 -2.26 1.31
N LEU A 114 17.69 -1.02 1.00
CA LEU A 114 17.65 -0.52 -0.38
C LEU A 114 19.04 -0.43 -1.00
N ASN A 115 20.08 -0.07 -0.24
CA ASN A 115 21.47 -0.08 -0.73
C ASN A 115 21.97 -1.49 -1.10
N GLN A 116 21.40 -2.54 -0.50
CA GLN A 116 21.72 -3.93 -0.86
C GLN A 116 20.94 -4.41 -2.09
N LEU A 117 19.78 -3.82 -2.37
CA LEU A 117 18.87 -4.24 -3.43
C LEU A 117 18.97 -3.39 -4.70
N LEU A 118 19.46 -2.14 -4.59
CA LEU A 118 19.48 -1.16 -5.68
C LEU A 118 20.89 -0.77 -6.09
N ASN A 119 21.11 -0.73 -7.39
CA ASN A 119 22.25 -0.06 -7.99
C ASN A 119 22.08 1.47 -7.97
N ASP A 120 23.08 2.20 -8.43
CA ASP A 120 23.12 3.67 -8.40
C ASP A 120 21.96 4.33 -9.15
N GLU A 121 21.54 3.75 -10.28
CA GLU A 121 20.38 4.24 -11.03
C GLU A 121 19.09 4.02 -10.24
N GLY A 122 18.90 2.84 -9.64
CA GLY A 122 17.76 2.53 -8.79
C GLY A 122 17.65 3.48 -7.61
N ARG A 123 18.77 3.81 -6.95
CA ARG A 123 18.81 4.78 -5.86
C ARG A 123 18.47 6.21 -6.32
N ARG A 124 18.96 6.63 -7.50
CA ARG A 124 18.57 7.91 -8.11
C ARG A 124 17.08 7.94 -8.47
N ARG A 125 16.55 6.87 -9.03
CA ARG A 125 15.12 6.76 -9.36
C ARG A 125 14.27 6.80 -8.10
N LEU A 126 14.69 6.16 -7.01
CA LEU A 126 14.01 6.28 -5.73
C LEU A 126 13.96 7.73 -5.22
N VAL A 127 15.06 8.48 -5.34
CA VAL A 127 15.07 9.92 -4.98
C VAL A 127 14.14 10.73 -5.88
N ARG A 128 14.09 10.41 -7.18
CA ARG A 128 13.11 11.02 -8.11
C ARG A 128 11.67 10.78 -7.65
N MET A 129 11.33 9.53 -7.31
CA MET A 129 9.99 9.15 -6.85
C MET A 129 9.61 9.89 -5.57
N MET A 130 10.53 10.05 -4.61
CA MET A 130 10.28 10.86 -3.41
C MET A 130 9.87 12.29 -3.78
N TRP A 131 10.60 12.93 -4.68
CA TRP A 131 10.28 14.27 -5.17
C TRP A 131 8.92 14.34 -5.88
N GLU A 132 8.61 13.39 -6.76
CA GLU A 132 7.33 13.32 -7.46
C GLU A 132 6.16 13.27 -6.47
N VAL A 133 6.28 12.45 -5.42
CA VAL A 133 5.26 12.31 -4.39
C VAL A 133 5.12 13.60 -3.58
N VAL A 134 6.18 14.15 -3.00
CA VAL A 134 6.04 15.35 -2.14
C VAL A 134 5.59 16.60 -2.91
N TYR A 135 5.92 16.71 -4.20
CA TYR A 135 5.44 17.82 -5.04
C TYR A 135 4.00 17.65 -5.53
N ALA A 136 3.31 16.55 -5.22
CA ALA A 136 1.96 16.32 -5.74
C ALA A 136 0.96 17.41 -5.36
N ASP A 137 1.15 18.07 -4.21
CA ASP A 137 0.33 19.19 -3.73
C ASP A 137 0.82 20.56 -4.26
N GLY A 138 1.85 20.59 -5.12
CA GLY A 138 2.42 21.80 -5.73
C GLY A 138 3.39 22.59 -4.85
N ARG A 139 3.60 22.17 -3.59
CA ARG A 139 4.54 22.78 -2.65
C ARG A 139 5.26 21.70 -1.86
N VAL A 140 6.52 21.97 -1.54
CA VAL A 140 7.32 21.15 -0.63
C VAL A 140 7.73 22.01 0.56
N THR A 141 7.52 21.46 1.74
CA THR A 141 7.89 22.06 3.02
C THR A 141 9.37 21.83 3.35
N GLU A 142 9.93 22.62 4.27
CA GLU A 142 11.34 22.47 4.68
C GLU A 142 11.63 21.10 5.30
N LEU A 143 10.70 20.54 6.08
CA LEU A 143 10.91 19.24 6.71
C LEU A 143 10.80 18.06 5.71
N GLU A 144 9.95 18.16 4.67
CA GLU A 144 9.96 17.19 3.56
C GLU A 144 11.27 17.25 2.77
N ASP A 145 11.76 18.46 2.47
CA ASP A 145 13.06 18.68 1.82
C ASP A 145 14.20 18.09 2.66
N ASN A 146 14.22 18.35 3.97
CA ASN A 146 15.22 17.83 4.89
C ASN A 146 15.22 16.30 4.97
N ILE A 147 14.04 15.66 4.91
CA ILE A 147 13.96 14.20 4.90
C ILE A 147 14.44 13.62 3.58
N ILE A 148 14.05 14.20 2.45
CA ILE A 148 14.56 13.74 1.16
C ILE A 148 16.08 13.93 1.10
N TRP A 149 16.60 15.02 1.66
CA TRP A 149 18.04 15.25 1.80
C TRP A 149 18.70 14.12 2.58
N ARG A 150 18.20 13.80 3.78
CA ARG A 150 18.75 12.75 4.65
C ARG A 150 18.66 11.36 4.03
N VAL A 151 17.52 11.01 3.43
CA VAL A 151 17.34 9.72 2.76
C VAL A 151 18.27 9.60 1.55
N SER A 152 18.40 10.67 0.74
CA SER A 152 19.31 10.67 -0.42
C SER A 152 20.76 10.48 0.00
N ASP A 153 21.19 11.13 1.08
CA ASP A 153 22.55 10.98 1.62
C ASP A 153 22.82 9.55 2.07
N LEU A 154 21.88 8.94 2.81
CA LEU A 154 21.94 7.53 3.21
C LEU A 154 21.90 6.54 2.05
N LEU A 155 21.31 6.93 0.91
CA LEU A 155 21.32 6.17 -0.34
C LEU A 155 22.56 6.46 -1.19
N GLY A 156 23.50 7.29 -0.73
CA GLY A 156 24.68 7.68 -1.51
C GLY A 156 24.35 8.45 -2.79
N VAL A 157 23.22 9.14 -2.85
CA VAL A 157 22.86 10.03 -3.96
C VAL A 157 23.39 11.42 -3.65
N THR A 158 24.30 11.90 -4.51
CA THR A 158 25.03 13.14 -4.27
C THR A 158 24.10 14.36 -4.25
N THR A 159 24.54 15.42 -3.56
CA THR A 159 23.83 16.71 -3.54
C THR A 159 23.53 17.25 -4.94
N ARG A 160 24.49 17.14 -5.87
CA ARG A 160 24.31 17.58 -7.26
C ARG A 160 23.16 16.82 -7.94
N GLN A 161 23.17 15.50 -7.86
CA GLN A 161 22.13 14.65 -8.45
C GLN A 161 20.76 14.94 -7.83
N ARG A 162 20.68 15.09 -6.51
CA ARG A 162 19.42 15.42 -5.83
C ARG A 162 18.85 16.77 -6.28
N VAL A 163 19.68 17.80 -6.42
CA VAL A 163 19.25 19.13 -6.91
C VAL A 163 18.76 19.05 -8.35
N GLU A 164 19.45 18.29 -9.20
CA GLU A 164 19.05 18.08 -10.59
C GLU A 164 17.69 17.38 -10.69
N LEU A 165 17.49 16.30 -9.92
CA LEU A 165 16.21 15.59 -9.85
C LEU A 165 15.07 16.50 -9.39
N ARG A 166 15.32 17.32 -8.35
CA ARG A 166 14.33 18.30 -7.88
C ARG A 166 13.95 19.29 -8.98
N ARG A 167 14.92 19.81 -9.75
CA ARG A 167 14.65 20.76 -10.84
C ARG A 167 13.82 20.15 -11.97
N GLN A 168 13.97 18.86 -12.23
CA GLN A 168 13.19 18.15 -13.25
C GLN A 168 11.72 17.96 -12.85
N ILE A 169 11.40 18.01 -11.56
CA ILE A 169 10.06 17.74 -11.02
C ILE A 169 9.36 19.00 -10.55
N ALA A 170 10.11 19.91 -9.92
CA ALA A 170 9.56 21.17 -9.45
C ALA A 170 8.99 21.94 -10.65
N PRO A 171 7.75 22.45 -10.57
CA PRO A 171 7.18 23.23 -11.65
C PRO A 171 8.09 24.41 -11.98
N ASP A 172 8.28 24.65 -13.27
CA ASP A 172 9.19 25.70 -13.74
C ASP A 172 8.73 27.06 -13.22
N ARG A 173 9.49 27.61 -12.27
CA ARG A 173 9.18 28.88 -11.61
C ARG A 173 9.29 30.06 -12.59
N ALA A 174 9.88 29.85 -13.78
CA ALA A 174 10.03 30.87 -14.81
C ALA A 174 8.71 31.26 -15.51
N VAL A 175 7.70 30.39 -15.57
CA VAL A 175 6.46 30.68 -16.31
C VAL A 175 5.52 31.63 -15.54
N LEU A 176 5.72 31.79 -14.23
CA LEU A 176 4.85 32.62 -13.39
C LEU A 176 5.28 34.09 -13.26
N SER A 177 6.50 34.46 -13.68
CA SER A 177 6.96 35.87 -13.70
C SER A 177 6.72 36.56 -15.04
N THR A 178 6.62 35.83 -16.15
CA THR A 178 6.40 36.42 -17.48
C THR A 178 4.95 36.82 -17.75
N GLY A 179 3.97 36.27 -17.01
CA GLY A 179 2.54 36.56 -17.19
C GLY A 179 2.04 37.87 -16.55
N LEU A 180 2.81 38.49 -15.65
CA LEU A 180 2.41 39.71 -14.92
C LEU A 180 3.04 40.99 -15.45
N ALA A 181 4.04 40.91 -16.33
CA ALA A 181 4.71 42.08 -16.91
C ALA A 181 4.07 42.61 -18.22
N GLY A 182 3.01 41.96 -18.73
CA GLY A 182 2.40 42.25 -20.04
C GLY A 182 1.06 42.98 -20.02
N ARG A 183 0.61 43.52 -18.87
CA ARG A 183 -0.65 44.28 -18.78
C ARG A 183 -0.45 45.62 -18.09
N HIS A 184 0.16 46.54 -18.82
CA HIS A 184 -0.12 47.96 -18.66
C HIS A 184 -0.50 48.50 -20.04
N PHE A 185 -1.76 48.91 -20.15
CA PHE A 185 -2.28 49.77 -21.21
C PHE A 185 -1.61 51.15 -21.12
#